data_AF-A0A3Q7G111-F1
#
_entry.id   AF-A0A3Q7G111-F1
#
_cell.length_a   1.000
_cell.length_b   1.000
_cell.length_c   1.000
_cell.angle_alpha   90.00
_cell.angle_beta   90.00
_cell.angle_gamma   90.00
#
_symmetry.space_group_name_H-M   'P 1'
#
loop_
_entity.id
_entity.type
_entity.pdbx_description
1 polymer ?
#
loop_
_entity_poly.entity_id
_entity_poly.type
_entity_poly.pdbx_seq_one_letter_code
_entity_poly.pdbx_strand_id
1 'polypeptide(L)'
;LQATVNFGQYPYGGYLVNCPTLSRKFMREAGSAEYEELKTNPGNVYLKRIVPQLQTLLGISVLEILSRCALDEVYLGQRDTPEWTEDQKPLLAFERFGKKREEVEGKNRETRENDLTN
;
A
#
# COMPACT_ATOMS: atom_id res chain seq x y z
N LEU A 1 10.01 -4.99 -6.28
CA LEU A 1 9.81 -5.23 -4.83
C LEU A 1 9.38 -3.95 -4.11
N GLN A 2 10.17 -2.87 -4.13
CA GLN A 2 9.84 -1.63 -3.41
C GLN A 2 8.44 -1.09 -3.75
N ALA A 3 8.09 -0.95 -5.04
CA ALA A 3 6.74 -0.52 -5.45
C ALA A 3 5.60 -1.39 -4.87
N THR A 4 5.80 -2.71 -4.78
CA THR A 4 4.82 -3.68 -4.28
C THR A 4 4.50 -3.49 -2.79
N VAL A 5 5.49 -3.10 -1.98
CA VAL A 5 5.33 -2.90 -0.53
C VAL A 5 5.12 -1.43 -0.16
N ASN A 6 5.34 -0.50 -1.11
CA ASN A 6 5.29 0.93 -0.85
C ASN A 6 3.93 1.55 -1.17
N PHE A 7 3.51 1.51 -2.43
CA PHE A 7 2.35 2.28 -2.89
C PHE A 7 1.00 1.78 -2.37
N GLY A 8 0.97 0.59 -1.74
CA GLY A 8 -0.20 0.07 -1.03
C GLY A 8 -0.35 0.56 0.41
N GLN A 9 0.65 1.23 0.99
CA GLN A 9 0.65 1.60 2.40
C GLN A 9 -0.54 2.48 2.79
N TYR A 10 -0.80 3.58 2.07
CA TYR A 10 -1.95 4.43 2.33
C TYR A 10 -3.28 3.83 1.84
N PRO A 11 -3.39 3.26 0.63
CA PRO A 11 -4.64 2.61 0.20
C PRO A 11 -5.17 1.55 1.18
N TYR A 12 -4.30 0.76 1.82
CA TYR A 12 -4.73 -0.24 2.80
C TYR A 12 -4.68 0.26 4.26
N GLY A 13 -3.70 1.09 4.61
CA GLY A 13 -3.44 1.53 5.98
C GLY A 13 -3.97 2.93 6.34
N GLY A 14 -4.48 3.69 5.37
CA GLY A 14 -5.08 5.01 5.59
C GLY A 14 -6.32 4.95 6.48
N TYR A 15 -7.04 3.83 6.45
CA TYR A 15 -7.99 3.48 7.51
C TYR A 15 -7.28 2.63 8.57
N LEU A 16 -6.73 3.28 9.59
CA LEU A 16 -5.82 2.64 10.56
C LEU A 16 -6.43 1.43 11.31
N VAL A 17 -7.76 1.38 11.45
CA VAL A 17 -8.48 0.22 12.02
C VAL A 17 -8.20 -1.05 11.21
N ASN A 18 -7.94 -0.95 9.90
CA ASN A 18 -7.59 -2.07 9.04
C ASN A 18 -6.14 -2.55 9.24
N CYS A 19 -5.21 -1.64 9.62
CA CYS A 19 -3.77 -1.94 9.78
C CYS A 19 -3.18 -1.20 10.99
N PRO A 20 -3.53 -1.59 12.23
CA PRO A 20 -3.01 -0.92 13.43
C PRO A 20 -1.51 -1.20 13.61
N THR A 21 -0.72 -0.15 13.82
CA THR A 21 0.74 -0.24 13.99
C THR A 21 1.18 -0.50 15.44
N LEU A 22 0.25 -0.38 16.41
CA LEU A 22 0.50 -0.56 17.83
C LEU A 22 -0.74 -1.12 18.53
N SER A 23 -0.51 -2.01 19.50
CA SER A 23 -1.47 -2.38 20.53
C SER A 23 -0.98 -1.89 21.90
N ARG A 24 -1.80 -1.12 22.61
CA ARG A 24 -1.49 -0.51 23.91
C ARG A 24 -1.87 -1.39 25.11
N LYS A 25 -2.57 -2.50 24.87
CA LYS A 25 -3.38 -3.19 25.88
C LYS A 25 -3.39 -4.70 25.61
N PHE A 26 -3.19 -5.53 26.64
CA PHE A 26 -3.27 -7.01 26.56
C PHE A 26 -4.72 -7.52 26.47
N MET A 27 -4.92 -8.76 26.02
CA MET A 27 -6.25 -9.39 25.95
C MET A 27 -6.93 -9.38 27.32
N ARG A 28 -8.26 -9.25 27.36
CA ARG A 28 -9.00 -9.15 28.62
C ARG A 28 -9.29 -10.51 29.21
N GLU A 29 -9.12 -10.64 30.51
CA GLU A 29 -9.49 -11.83 31.26
C GLU A 29 -11.01 -11.88 31.47
N ALA A 30 -11.56 -13.10 31.42
CA ALA A 30 -12.97 -13.32 31.68
C ALA A 30 -13.35 -12.83 33.08
N GLY A 31 -14.47 -12.10 33.18
CA GLY A 31 -14.94 -11.52 34.45
C GLY A 31 -14.39 -10.13 34.78
N SER A 32 -13.45 -9.59 34.00
CA SER A 32 -13.02 -8.20 34.14
C SER A 32 -14.06 -7.21 33.59
N ALA A 33 -14.12 -5.99 34.14
CA ALA A 33 -15.05 -4.96 33.66
C ALA A 33 -14.87 -4.63 32.17
N GLU A 34 -13.64 -4.62 31.68
CA GLU A 34 -13.33 -4.40 30.27
C GLU A 34 -13.71 -5.62 29.38
N TYR A 35 -13.80 -6.83 29.95
CA TYR A 35 -14.34 -8.01 29.25
C TYR A 35 -15.86 -7.93 29.09
N GLU A 36 -16.57 -7.40 30.09
CA GLU A 36 -18.01 -7.10 29.95
C GLU A 36 -18.26 -5.94 28.98
N GLU A 37 -17.39 -4.91 28.97
CA GLU A 37 -17.44 -3.85 27.95
C GLU A 37 -17.22 -4.42 26.54
N LEU A 38 -16.35 -5.42 26.37
CA LEU A 38 -16.10 -6.05 25.07
C LEU A 38 -17.36 -6.73 24.51
N LYS A 39 -18.22 -7.32 25.35
CA LYS A 39 -19.47 -7.96 24.94
C LYS A 39 -20.51 -6.97 24.44
N THR A 40 -20.53 -5.78 25.04
CA THR A 40 -21.58 -4.76 24.82
C THR A 40 -21.14 -3.66 23.83
N ASN A 41 -19.86 -3.34 23.78
CA ASN A 41 -19.29 -2.31 22.90
C ASN A 41 -17.88 -2.70 22.38
N PRO A 42 -17.80 -3.71 21.50
CA PRO A 42 -16.52 -4.22 21.01
C PRO A 42 -15.72 -3.16 20.22
N GLY A 43 -16.40 -2.27 19.50
CA GLY A 43 -15.76 -1.20 18.73
C GLY A 43 -14.99 -0.22 19.61
N ASN A 44 -15.59 0.24 20.70
CA ASN A 44 -14.90 1.15 21.63
C ASN A 44 -13.72 0.46 22.33
N VAL A 45 -13.88 -0.81 22.73
CA VAL A 45 -12.78 -1.58 23.32
C VAL A 45 -11.63 -1.78 22.33
N TYR A 46 -11.94 -1.99 21.06
CA TYR A 46 -10.94 -2.06 20.00
C TYR A 46 -10.17 -0.73 19.83
N LEU A 47 -10.87 0.40 19.73
CA LEU A 47 -10.25 1.73 19.60
C LEU A 47 -9.41 2.13 20.83
N LYS A 48 -9.86 1.76 22.03
CA LYS A 48 -9.08 1.95 23.27
C LYS A 48 -7.80 1.12 23.32
N ARG A 49 -7.70 0.06 22.51
CA ARG A 49 -6.57 -0.87 22.47
C ARG A 49 -5.56 -0.54 21.38
N ILE A 50 -6.02 -0.17 20.20
CA ILE A 50 -5.11 0.19 19.10
C ILE A 50 -4.52 1.60 19.28
N VAL A 51 -3.75 2.05 18.30
CA VAL A 51 -3.07 3.35 18.23
C VAL A 51 -3.98 4.53 18.68
N PRO A 52 -3.50 5.45 19.55
CA PRO A 52 -4.24 6.66 19.93
C PRO A 52 -4.52 7.60 18.75
N GLN A 53 -5.61 8.35 18.81
CA GLN A 53 -6.07 9.24 17.74
C GLN A 53 -5.00 10.19 17.18
N LEU A 54 -4.21 10.84 18.05
CA LEU A 54 -3.16 11.76 17.59
C LEU A 54 -2.04 11.03 16.81
N GLN A 55 -1.64 9.86 17.30
CA GLN A 55 -0.64 9.03 16.61
C GLN A 55 -1.19 8.44 15.32
N THR A 56 -2.49 8.13 15.29
CA THR A 56 -3.20 7.74 14.06
C THR A 56 -3.11 8.84 13.02
N LEU A 57 -3.42 10.09 13.40
CA LEU A 57 -3.36 11.23 12.48
C LEU A 57 -1.95 11.42 11.91
N LEU A 58 -0.92 11.37 12.76
CA LEU A 58 0.46 11.46 12.31
C LEU A 58 0.85 10.29 11.41
N GLY A 59 0.45 9.07 11.77
CA GLY A 59 0.72 7.85 11.01
C GLY A 59 0.13 7.92 9.61
N ILE A 60 -1.17 8.23 9.48
CA ILE A 60 -1.82 8.31 8.17
C ILE A 60 -1.21 9.42 7.29
N SER A 61 -0.82 10.57 7.88
CA SER A 61 -0.15 11.63 7.13
C SER A 61 1.21 11.19 6.56
N VAL A 62 1.98 10.43 7.34
CA VAL A 62 3.26 9.88 6.84
C VAL A 62 3.01 8.85 5.74
N LEU A 63 2.07 7.92 5.93
CA LEU A 63 1.72 6.92 4.91
C LEU A 63 1.25 7.58 3.62
N GLU A 64 0.48 8.67 3.72
CA GLU A 64 -0.03 9.43 2.58
C GLU A 64 1.11 9.98 1.72
N ILE A 65 2.13 10.57 2.36
CA ILE A 65 3.29 11.11 1.66
C ILE A 65 4.09 9.99 0.99
N LEU A 66 4.35 8.89 1.71
CA LEU A 66 5.17 7.78 1.21
C LEU A 66 4.49 6.98 0.09
N SER A 67 3.16 7.01 0.01
CA SER A 67 2.39 6.24 -0.97
C SER A 67 2.13 6.99 -2.28
N ARG A 68 2.58 8.24 -2.40
CA ARG A 68 2.43 9.05 -3.61
C ARG A 68 3.66 8.88 -4.52
N CYS A 69 3.43 8.84 -5.82
CA CYS A 69 4.50 8.99 -6.81
C CYS A 69 4.80 10.47 -7.03
N ALA A 70 6.07 10.80 -7.27
CA ALA A 70 6.45 12.14 -7.70
C ALA A 70 5.97 12.41 -9.14
N LEU A 71 5.85 13.68 -9.52
CA LEU A 71 5.42 14.07 -10.87
C LEU A 71 6.48 13.76 -11.94
N ASP A 72 7.74 13.79 -11.54
CA ASP A 72 8.94 13.53 -12.33
C ASP A 72 9.43 12.08 -12.21
N GLU A 73 8.59 11.17 -11.71
CA GLU A 73 8.94 9.77 -11.51
C GLU A 73 9.25 9.05 -12.83
N VAL A 74 10.37 8.32 -12.87
CA VAL A 74 10.78 7.48 -14.00
C VAL A 74 10.44 6.02 -13.71
N TYR A 75 9.45 5.47 -14.42
CA TYR A 75 8.97 4.11 -14.17
C TYR A 75 9.87 3.04 -14.81
N LEU A 76 9.73 1.80 -14.33
CA LEU A 76 10.45 0.64 -14.87
C LEU A 76 10.28 0.53 -16.38
N GLY A 77 11.35 0.60 -17.17
CA GLY A 77 11.27 0.58 -18.63
C GLY A 77 11.14 1.97 -19.28
N GLN A 78 11.32 3.02 -18.50
CA GLN A 78 11.54 4.39 -18.96
C GLN A 78 12.94 4.86 -18.57
N ARG A 79 13.39 5.92 -19.23
CA ARG A 79 14.62 6.68 -18.96
C ARG A 79 14.26 8.15 -19.06
N ASP A 80 14.88 8.96 -18.23
CA ASP A 80 14.82 10.43 -18.28
C ASP A 80 15.60 11.00 -19.48
N THR A 81 16.64 10.28 -19.92
CA THR A 81 17.56 10.67 -20.98
C THR A 81 17.53 9.64 -22.12
N PRO A 82 17.13 10.02 -23.35
CA PRO A 82 17.04 9.09 -24.48
C PRO A 82 18.42 8.64 -24.96
N GLU A 83 19.45 9.50 -24.93
CA GLU A 83 20.82 9.19 -25.36
C GLU A 83 21.71 8.66 -24.22
N TRP A 84 21.17 7.86 -23.31
CA TRP A 84 21.97 7.27 -22.21
C TRP A 84 23.08 6.32 -22.70
N THR A 85 23.04 5.91 -23.97
CA THR A 85 24.07 5.16 -24.67
C THR A 85 23.98 5.41 -26.18
N GLU A 86 25.13 5.39 -26.86
CA GLU A 86 25.21 5.45 -28.33
C GLU A 86 25.10 4.06 -28.98
N ASP A 87 25.20 2.99 -28.19
CA ASP A 87 25.19 1.62 -28.70
C ASP A 87 23.77 1.18 -29.12
N GLN A 88 23.61 0.80 -30.39
CA GLN A 88 22.30 0.39 -30.92
C GLN A 88 21.73 -0.88 -30.27
N LYS A 89 22.58 -1.83 -29.89
CA LYS A 89 22.15 -3.12 -29.31
C LYS A 89 21.38 -2.95 -27.99
N PRO A 90 21.90 -2.25 -26.96
CA PRO A 90 21.15 -2.01 -25.72
C PRO A 90 19.90 -1.15 -25.93
N LEU A 91 19.90 -0.18 -26.87
CA LEU A 91 18.70 0.60 -27.20
C LEU A 91 17.56 -0.29 -27.73
N LEU A 92 17.85 -1.17 -28.70
CA LEU A 92 16.88 -2.13 -29.23
C LEU A 92 16.44 -3.18 -28.20
N ALA A 93 17.32 -3.56 -27.27
CA ALA A 93 16.94 -4.44 -26.16
C ALA A 93 16.00 -3.74 -25.16
N PHE A 94 16.25 -2.46 -24.88
CA PHE A 94 15.41 -1.64 -24.00
C PHE A 94 14.02 -1.39 -24.60
N GLU A 95 13.92 -1.12 -25.90
CA GLU A 95 12.63 -0.99 -26.59
C GLU A 95 11.79 -2.29 -26.49
N ARG A 96 12.43 -3.44 -26.71
CA ARG A 96 11.77 -4.76 -26.54
C ARG A 96 11.30 -4.99 -25.10
N PHE A 97 12.08 -4.55 -24.12
CA PHE A 97 11.69 -4.62 -22.71
C PHE A 97 10.47 -3.75 -22.42
N GLY A 98 10.42 -2.51 -22.94
CA GLY A 98 9.26 -1.62 -22.82
C GLY A 98 7.98 -2.24 -23.39
N LYS A 99 8.04 -2.76 -24.62
CA LYS A 99 6.93 -3.49 -25.26
C LYS A 99 6.46 -4.68 -24.41
N LYS A 100 7.40 -5.45 -23.85
CA LYS A 100 7.05 -6.59 -23.01
C LYS A 100 6.32 -6.18 -21.73
N ARG A 101 6.68 -5.03 -21.15
CA ARG A 101 6.00 -4.48 -19.96
C ARG A 101 4.55 -4.10 -20.27
N GLU A 102 4.30 -3.46 -21.42
CA GLU A 102 2.94 -3.10 -21.86
C GLU A 102 2.05 -4.34 -22.06
N GLU A 103 2.59 -5.41 -22.65
CA GLU A 103 1.88 -6.68 -22.75
C GLU A 103 1.47 -7.24 -21.38
N VAL A 104 2.37 -7.18 -20.39
CA VAL A 104 2.10 -7.66 -19.02
C VAL A 104 1.04 -6.79 -18.35
N GLU A 105 1.10 -5.47 -18.54
CA GLU A 105 0.08 -4.55 -18.02
C GLU A 105 -1.31 -4.85 -18.60
N GLY A 106 -1.39 -5.10 -19.92
CA GLY A 106 -2.62 -5.50 -20.58
C GLY A 106 -3.24 -6.77 -19.98
N LYS A 107 -2.43 -7.81 -19.79
CA LYS A 107 -2.87 -9.07 -19.16
C LYS A 107 -3.36 -8.88 -17.73
N ASN A 108 -2.67 -8.04 -16.96
CA ASN A 108 -3.08 -7.74 -15.58
C ASN A 108 -4.41 -6.99 -15.53
N ARG A 109 -4.66 -6.09 -16.48
CA ARG A 109 -5.92 -5.35 -16.60
C ARG A 109 -7.08 -6.28 -16.92
N GLU A 110 -6.92 -7.11 -17.96
CA GLU A 110 -7.91 -8.12 -18.35
C GLU A 110 -8.25 -9.06 -17.18
N THR A 111 -7.23 -9.55 -16.47
CA THR A 111 -7.42 -10.42 -15.28
C THR A 111 -8.29 -9.73 -14.22
N ARG A 112 -8.00 -8.47 -13.89
CA ARG A 112 -8.76 -7.71 -12.88
C ARG A 112 -10.20 -7.43 -13.31
N GLU A 113 -10.42 -7.16 -14.59
CA GLU A 113 -11.77 -6.94 -15.12
C GLU A 113 -12.61 -8.21 -15.00
N ASN A 114 -12.04 -9.37 -15.32
CA ASN A 114 -12.70 -10.67 -15.17
C ASN A 114 -13.05 -10.99 -13.71
N ASP A 115 -12.19 -10.64 -12.75
CA ASP A 115 -12.44 -10.83 -11.31
C ASP A 115 -13.60 -9.97 -10.79
N LEU A 116 -13.93 -8.84 -11.43
CA LEU A 116 -15.03 -7.97 -11.03
C LEU A 116 -16.39 -8.41 -11.61
N THR A 117 -16.36 -9.22 -12.66
CA THR A 117 -17.57 -9.68 -13.38
C THR A 117 -18.05 -11.07 -12.97
N ASN A 118 -17.25 -11.82 -12.19
CA ASN A 118 -17.61 -13.12 -11.61
C ASN A 118 -17.97 -12.98 -10.12
#